data_AF-A0A1Z8ALQ5-F1
#
_entry.id   AF-A0A1Z8ALQ5-F1
#
_cell.length_a   1.000
_cell.length_b   1.000
_cell.length_c   1.000
_cell.angle_alpha   90.00
_cell.angle_beta   90.00
_cell.angle_gamma   90.00
#
_symmetry.space_group_name_H-M   'P 1'
#
loop_
_entity.id
_entity.type
_entity.pdbx_description
1 polymer ?
#
loop_
_entity_poly.entity_id
_entity_poly.type
_entity_poly.pdbx_seq_one_letter_code
_entity_poly.pdbx_strand_id
1 'polypeptide(L)'
;MTKLKKWILINCLISFLMFSFIFYKNVGVSGGDIVIYALNIIFGIIQIITVIILIWKKEKKFYKIILFILLFQIIEIMIMTIWGNSINAFLKSY
;
A
#
# COMPACT_ATOMS: atom_id res chain seq x y z
N MET A 1 12.55 6.42 -20.04
CA MET A 1 12.24 6.59 -18.60
C MET A 1 13.52 6.41 -17.79
N THR A 2 13.83 7.28 -16.81
CA THR A 2 15.04 7.09 -15.98
C THR A 2 14.89 5.85 -15.09
N LYS A 3 16.01 5.19 -14.75
CA LYS A 3 16.03 3.97 -13.95
C LYS A 3 15.31 4.13 -12.61
N LEU A 4 15.49 5.28 -11.96
CA LEU A 4 14.74 5.69 -10.76
C LEU A 4 13.22 5.76 -11.00
N LYS A 5 12.76 6.43 -12.06
CA LYS A 5 11.33 6.53 -12.40
C LYS A 5 10.73 5.15 -12.68
N LYS A 6 11.49 4.23 -13.28
CA LYS A 6 11.08 2.84 -13.49
C LYS A 6 10.85 2.10 -12.17
N TRP A 7 11.76 2.24 -11.21
CA TRP A 7 11.62 1.62 -9.89
C TRP A 7 10.45 2.20 -9.08
N ILE A 8 10.22 3.51 -9.17
CA ILE A 8 9.05 4.16 -8.55
C ILE A 8 7.76 3.59 -9.15
N LEU A 9 7.67 3.53 -10.48
CA LEU A 9 6.49 3.00 -11.19
C LEU A 9 6.20 1.54 -10.81
N ILE A 10 7.23 0.69 -10.80
CA ILE A 10 7.08 -0.72 -10.40
C ILE A 10 6.56 -0.83 -8.96
N ASN A 11 7.13 -0.07 -8.03
CA ASN A 11 6.66 -0.09 -6.64
C ASN A 11 5.21 0.38 -6.55
N CYS A 12 4.84 1.45 -7.26
CA CYS A 12 3.47 1.94 -7.29
C CYS A 12 2.48 0.88 -7.81
N LEU A 13 2.83 0.18 -8.90
CA LEU A 13 1.99 -0.87 -9.47
C LEU A 13 1.82 -2.04 -8.49
N ILE A 14 2.89 -2.47 -7.83
CA ILE A 14 2.84 -3.56 -6.84
C ILE A 14 1.97 -3.13 -5.64
N SER A 15 2.15 -1.91 -5.12
CA SER A 15 1.31 -1.40 -4.02
C SER A 15 -0.16 -1.39 -4.38
N PHE A 16 -0.50 -0.85 -5.56
CA PHE A 16 -1.88 -0.79 -6.03
C PHE A 16 -2.51 -2.18 -6.20
N LEU A 17 -1.77 -3.12 -6.80
CA LEU A 17 -2.25 -4.49 -6.99
C LEU A 17 -2.46 -5.21 -5.66
N MET A 18 -1.53 -5.06 -4.71
CA MET A 18 -1.69 -5.71 -3.40
C MET A 18 -2.78 -5.07 -2.56
N PHE A 19 -2.90 -3.75 -2.57
CA PHE A 19 -4.02 -3.06 -1.94
C PHE A 19 -5.35 -3.58 -2.49
N SER A 20 -5.49 -3.65 -3.82
CA SER A 20 -6.70 -4.13 -4.48
C SER A 20 -7.04 -5.57 -4.10
N PHE A 21 -6.02 -6.44 -4.03
CA PHE A 21 -6.18 -7.84 -3.61
C PHE A 21 -6.61 -7.97 -2.14
N ILE A 22 -5.93 -7.24 -1.24
CA ILE A 22 -6.25 -7.22 0.20
C ILE A 22 -7.68 -6.70 0.41
N PHE A 23 -8.02 -5.61 -0.27
CA PHE A 23 -9.34 -4.99 -0.21
C PHE A 23 -10.41 -5.97 -0.69
N TYR A 24 -10.29 -6.51 -1.90
CA TYR A 24 -11.27 -7.45 -2.47
C TYR A 24 -11.52 -8.67 -1.58
N LYS A 25 -10.47 -9.20 -0.95
CA LYS A 25 -10.58 -10.41 -0.12
C LYS A 25 -11.27 -10.18 1.22
N ASN A 26 -11.16 -8.97 1.79
CA ASN A 26 -11.55 -8.72 3.17
C ASN A 26 -12.70 -7.71 3.31
N VAL A 27 -13.10 -7.04 2.23
CA VAL A 27 -14.22 -6.10 2.27
C VAL A 27 -15.55 -6.82 2.49
N GLY A 28 -16.48 -6.22 3.25
CA GLY A 28 -17.77 -6.83 3.58
C GLY A 28 -17.71 -7.85 4.74
N VAL A 29 -16.52 -8.28 5.14
CA VAL A 29 -16.33 -9.21 6.28
C VAL A 29 -16.38 -8.45 7.60
N SER A 30 -16.90 -9.09 8.66
CA SER A 30 -16.86 -8.52 10.01
C SER A 30 -15.41 -8.30 10.48
N GLY A 31 -15.05 -7.06 10.81
CA GLY A 31 -13.67 -6.65 11.10
C GLY A 31 -12.74 -6.58 9.89
N GLY A 32 -13.27 -6.74 8.67
CA GLY A 32 -12.51 -6.73 7.43
C GLY A 32 -11.77 -5.42 7.16
N ASP A 33 -12.34 -4.29 7.58
CA ASP A 33 -11.74 -2.96 7.57
C ASP A 33 -10.43 -2.90 8.37
N ILE A 34 -10.42 -3.44 9.59
CA ILE A 34 -9.22 -3.54 10.44
C ILE A 34 -8.18 -4.48 9.80
N VAL A 35 -8.63 -5.58 9.18
CA VAL A 35 -7.73 -6.52 8.51
C VAL A 35 -7.07 -5.88 7.28
N ILE A 36 -7.83 -5.14 6.46
CA ILE A 36 -7.30 -4.40 5.32
C ILE A 36 -6.26 -3.40 5.79
N TYR A 37 -6.56 -2.66 6.86
CA TYR A 37 -5.65 -1.71 7.47
C TYR A 37 -4.33 -2.37 7.91
N ALA A 38 -4.42 -3.46 8.70
CA ALA A 38 -3.24 -4.15 9.21
C ALA A 38 -2.38 -4.76 8.09
N LEU A 39 -3.02 -5.38 7.09
CA LEU A 39 -2.30 -6.00 5.97
C LEU A 39 -1.61 -4.96 5.08
N ASN A 40 -2.22 -3.80 4.86
CA ASN A 40 -1.58 -2.71 4.09
C ASN A 40 -0.35 -2.16 4.82
N ILE A 41 -0.39 -1.98 6.15
CA ILE A 41 0.78 -1.56 6.94
C ILE A 41 1.90 -2.59 6.84
N ILE A 42 1.58 -3.87 7.05
CA ILE A 42 2.57 -4.96 6.95
C ILE A 42 3.20 -4.97 5.57
N PHE A 43 2.37 -4.84 4.53
CA PHE A 43 2.84 -4.79 3.16
C PHE A 43 3.75 -3.58 2.89
N GLY A 44 3.38 -2.38 3.36
CA GLY A 44 4.21 -1.18 3.25
C GLY A 44 5.58 -1.35 3.90
N ILE A 45 5.65 -1.99 5.08
CA ILE A 45 6.92 -2.31 5.75
C ILE A 45 7.76 -3.27 4.90
N ILE A 46 7.17 -4.36 4.40
CA ILE A 46 7.85 -5.33 3.52
C ILE A 46 8.40 -4.63 2.27
N GLN A 47 7.64 -3.71 1.70
CA GLN A 47 8.01 -2.98 0.51
C GLN A 47 9.21 -2.05 0.75
N ILE A 48 9.24 -1.35 1.89
CA ILE A 48 10.38 -0.55 2.32
C ILE A 48 11.62 -1.43 2.49
N ILE A 49 11.50 -2.57 3.19
CA ILE A 49 12.61 -3.52 3.37
C ILE A 49 13.14 -4.01 2.03
N THR A 50 12.25 -4.34 1.10
CA THR A 50 12.61 -4.79 -0.26
C THR A 50 13.40 -3.72 -1.02
N VAL A 51 12.97 -2.45 -0.96
CA VAL A 51 13.69 -1.34 -1.58
C VAL A 51 15.08 -1.15 -0.97
N ILE A 52 15.21 -1.25 0.36
CA ILE A 52 16.49 -1.15 1.07
C ILE A 52 17.44 -2.25 0.60
N ILE A 53 16.99 -3.51 0.56
CA ILE A 53 17.84 -4.65 0.18
C ILE A 53 18.23 -4.60 -1.30
N LEU A 54 17.28 -4.35 -2.20
CA LEU A 54 17.49 -4.53 -3.63
C LEU A 54 18.00 -3.28 -4.36
N ILE A 55 17.69 -2.09 -3.83
CA ILE A 55 17.87 -0.82 -4.54
C ILE A 55 18.90 0.11 -3.88
N TRP A 56 19.17 0.05 -2.56
CA TRP A 56 20.09 1.03 -1.92
C TRP A 56 21.43 1.10 -2.65
N LYS A 57 22.01 -0.07 -2.98
CA LYS A 57 23.34 -0.14 -3.60
C LYS A 57 23.34 0.26 -5.07
N LYS A 58 22.16 0.28 -5.71
CA LYS A 58 22.01 0.46 -7.16
C LYS A 58 21.59 1.87 -7.56
N GLU A 59 21.01 2.66 -6.65
CA GLU A 59 20.48 3.99 -6.93
C GLU A 59 20.79 4.97 -5.80
N LYS A 60 21.61 6.00 -6.06
CA LYS A 60 21.96 7.05 -5.06
C LYS A 60 20.75 7.80 -4.50
N LYS A 61 19.63 7.82 -5.23
CA LYS A 61 18.37 8.51 -4.86
C LYS A 61 17.27 7.56 -4.40
N PHE A 62 17.60 6.34 -3.95
CA PHE A 62 16.62 5.34 -3.51
C PHE A 62 15.71 5.83 -2.38
N TYR A 63 16.18 6.75 -1.53
CA TYR A 63 15.38 7.38 -0.47
C TYR A 63 14.10 8.06 -0.99
N LYS A 64 14.09 8.54 -2.25
CA LYS A 64 12.89 9.09 -2.88
C LYS A 64 11.81 8.05 -3.11
N ILE A 65 12.20 6.79 -3.36
CA ILE A 65 11.28 5.66 -3.50
C ILE A 65 10.65 5.35 -2.14
N ILE A 66 11.46 5.32 -1.08
CA ILE A 66 10.97 5.09 0.29
C ILE A 66 10.01 6.20 0.71
N LEU A 67 10.37 7.47 0.48
CA LEU A 67 9.50 8.60 0.77
C LEU A 67 8.15 8.48 0.04
N PHE A 68 8.16 8.03 -1.21
CA PHE A 68 6.95 7.83 -1.98
C PHE A 68 6.07 6.71 -1.41
N ILE A 69 6.67 5.58 -1.00
CA ILE A 69 5.94 4.48 -0.34
C ILE A 69 5.28 4.97 0.95
N LEU A 70 6.00 5.76 1.76
CA LEU A 70 5.46 6.33 3.00
C LEU A 70 4.27 7.26 2.74
N LEU A 71 4.38 8.14 1.74
CA LEU A 71 3.28 9.03 1.36
C LEU A 71 2.03 8.24 0.92
N PHE A 72 2.21 7.19 0.13
CA PHE A 72 1.10 6.32 -0.30
C PHE A 72 0.45 5.59 0.88
N GLN A 73 1.25 5.06 1.80
CA GLN A 73 0.75 4.42 3.02
C GLN A 73 -0.07 5.39 3.87
N ILE A 74 0.37 6.65 4.01
CA ILE A 74 -0.40 7.68 4.72
C ILE A 74 -1.75 7.92 4.03
N ILE A 75 -1.76 8.04 2.70
CA ILE A 75 -3.01 8.25 1.93
C ILE A 75 -3.96 7.05 2.11
N GLU A 76 -3.45 5.82 1.99
CA GLU A 76 -4.25 4.59 2.20
C GLU A 76 -4.83 4.53 3.60
N ILE A 77 -4.03 4.84 4.63
CA ILE A 77 -4.47 4.92 6.02
C ILE A 77 -5.58 5.97 6.19
N MET A 78 -5.41 7.16 5.62
CA MET A 78 -6.44 8.21 5.69
C MET A 78 -7.75 7.76 5.04
N ILE A 79 -7.68 7.16 3.84
CA ILE A 79 -8.87 6.66 3.13
C ILE A 79 -9.59 5.61 3.97
N MET A 80 -8.88 4.61 4.50
CA MET A 80 -9.49 3.55 5.31
C MET A 80 -10.03 4.06 6.63
N THR A 81 -9.39 5.07 7.24
CA THR A 81 -9.85 5.66 8.50
C THR A 81 -11.14 6.44 8.31
N ILE A 82 -11.23 7.23 7.23
CA ILE A 82 -12.40 8.10 6.99
C ILE A 82 -13.55 7.30 6.34
N TRP A 83 -13.25 6.35 5.45
CA TRP A 83 -14.26 5.70 4.58
C TRP A 83 -14.41 4.20 4.85
N GLY A 84 -13.49 3.55 5.57
CA GLY A 84 -13.46 2.09 5.73
C GLY A 84 -14.73 1.53 6.37
N ASN A 85 -15.23 2.16 7.42
CA ASN A 85 -16.49 1.76 8.07
C ASN A 85 -17.69 1.93 7.13
N SER A 86 -17.78 3.07 6.43
CA SER A 86 -18.87 3.35 5.49
C SER A 86 -18.89 2.36 4.32
N ILE A 87 -17.71 2.02 3.78
CA ILE A 87 -17.53 1.02 2.72
C ILE A 87 -17.98 -0.36 3.22
N ASN A 88 -17.53 -0.77 4.41
CA ASN A 88 -17.86 -2.07 4.98
C ASN A 88 -19.37 -2.18 5.30
N ALA A 89 -19.98 -1.10 5.81
CA ALA A 89 -21.42 -1.04 6.07
C ALA A 89 -22.24 -1.10 4.78
N PHE A 90 -21.86 -0.35 3.75
CA PHE A 90 -22.52 -0.40 2.44
C PHE A 90 -22.47 -1.80 1.85
N LEU A 91 -21.31 -2.46 1.87
CA LEU A 91 -21.16 -3.79 1.28
C LEU A 91 -21.82 -4.91 2.08
N LYS A 92 -21.97 -4.77 3.40
CA LYS A 92 -22.77 -5.71 4.20
C LYS A 92 -24.28 -5.57 4.00
N SER A 93 -24.73 -4.45 3.46
CA SER A 93 -26.15 -4.21 3.19
C SER A 93 -26.66 -4.85 1.89
N TYR A 94 -25.76 -5.45 1.10
CA TYR A 94 -26.03 -6.27 -0.07
C TYR A 94 -25.66 -7.73 0.21
#